data_AF-A0A1B0D638-F1
#
_entry.id   AF-A0A1B0D638-F1
#
_cell.length_a   1.000
_cell.length_b   1.000
_cell.length_c   1.000
_cell.angle_alpha   90.00
_cell.angle_beta   90.00
_cell.angle_gamma   90.00
#
_symmetry.space_group_name_H-M   'P 1'
#
loop_
_entity.id
_entity.type
_entity.pdbx_description
1 polymer ?
#
loop_
_entity_poly.entity_id
_entity_poly.type
_entity_poly.pdbx_seq_one_letter_code
_entity_poly.pdbx_strand_id
1 'polypeptide(L)'
;MSRCVMGEHTMDQEFSQSVPNSKSVHIAPQEPTITPSPTEPRRGHSAPRKKVVNGRPQGKLYNRVKNGFNKEEKNSQIEDVTCDAEQAVEALIPIVQMETDPVEMSKLHIWLKHHKGPWEKVKENWAQTHELRRRHVTEMDSEMVYLEWPLLKHSMAPSLIEIDFAKMYPGKEEQLLGKWELAVPKILGVLETDLKDQNYEINSWIIRALHGILLPSHIPVHNKKRFKPTIADSQKTLHLELKNMADLKDQVENIKKFAVEKRLKYPPQCIKVWRFLQYYFYEIKDEEDPATLALIARINFN
;
A
#
# COMPACT_ATOMS: atom_id res chain seq x y z
N MET A 1 -20.21 -4.41 -53.63
CA MET A 1 -19.66 -4.25 -54.99
C MET A 1 -18.14 -4.14 -54.87
N SER A 2 -17.40 -4.99 -55.62
CA SER A 2 -15.93 -5.02 -55.84
C SER A 2 -15.03 -5.10 -54.59
N ARG A 3 -14.45 -6.24 -54.14
CA ARG A 3 -13.49 -7.22 -54.72
C ARG A 3 -12.13 -6.66 -55.18
N CYS A 4 -11.09 -7.28 -54.59
CA CYS A 4 -9.75 -7.59 -55.14
C CYS A 4 -8.73 -6.42 -55.18
N VAL A 5 -7.43 -6.57 -54.90
CA VAL A 5 -6.49 -7.68 -55.16
C VAL A 5 -5.33 -7.69 -54.15
N MET A 6 -4.90 -8.89 -53.76
CA MET A 6 -3.64 -9.24 -53.08
C MET A 6 -2.43 -9.11 -54.01
N GLY A 7 -1.28 -8.66 -53.51
CA GLY A 7 0.00 -8.75 -54.19
C GLY A 7 1.08 -9.28 -53.26
N GLU A 8 1.28 -10.59 -53.27
CA GLU A 8 2.51 -11.24 -52.82
C GLU A 8 3.58 -11.10 -53.91
N HIS A 9 4.83 -10.81 -53.52
CA HIS A 9 6.00 -11.20 -54.29
C HIS A 9 7.15 -11.59 -53.35
N THR A 10 7.56 -12.85 -53.49
CA THR A 10 8.74 -13.53 -52.97
C THR A 10 9.96 -13.30 -53.88
N MET A 11 11.15 -13.17 -53.27
CA MET A 11 12.39 -13.98 -53.50
C MET A 11 13.68 -13.21 -53.18
N ASP A 12 14.47 -13.80 -52.26
CA ASP A 12 15.90 -14.14 -52.31
C ASP A 12 16.92 -13.13 -52.88
N GLN A 13 17.91 -12.72 -52.08
CA GLN A 13 19.26 -13.31 -52.11
C GLN A 13 20.25 -12.63 -51.14
N GLU A 14 21.19 -13.46 -50.70
CA GLU A 14 22.28 -13.29 -49.74
C GLU A 14 23.32 -12.22 -50.12
N PHE A 15 23.99 -11.63 -49.12
CA PHE A 15 25.46 -11.48 -49.16
C PHE A 15 26.04 -11.36 -47.76
N SER A 16 27.15 -12.08 -47.57
CA SER A 16 27.85 -12.37 -46.32
C SER A 16 28.88 -11.33 -45.88
N GLN A 17 29.44 -11.60 -44.68
CA GLN A 17 30.77 -11.20 -44.14
C GLN A 17 30.81 -9.81 -43.46
N SER A 18 31.38 -9.60 -42.27
CA SER A 18 32.50 -10.27 -41.59
C SER A 18 32.55 -9.98 -40.09
N VAL A 19 33.02 -10.95 -39.31
CA VAL A 19 33.48 -10.88 -37.90
C VAL A 19 34.98 -10.48 -37.86
N PRO A 20 35.48 -9.89 -36.76
CA PRO A 20 36.59 -10.53 -36.01
C PRO A 20 36.34 -10.42 -34.49
N ASN A 21 36.18 -11.52 -33.72
CA ASN A 21 37.09 -12.55 -33.23
C ASN A 21 37.96 -12.20 -32.00
N SER A 22 37.68 -12.95 -30.92
CA SER A 22 38.54 -13.45 -29.85
C SER A 22 39.07 -12.52 -28.75
N LYS A 23 38.81 -12.90 -27.48
CA LYS A 23 39.76 -13.70 -26.67
C LYS A 23 39.08 -14.28 -25.41
N SER A 24 39.11 -15.61 -25.32
CA SER A 24 38.86 -16.39 -24.10
C SER A 24 40.19 -16.58 -23.34
N VAL A 25 40.13 -16.58 -22.00
CA VAL A 25 41.16 -17.20 -21.15
C VAL A 25 40.47 -18.04 -20.08
N HIS A 26 40.69 -19.35 -20.15
CA HIS A 26 40.47 -20.32 -19.08
C HIS A 26 41.80 -20.54 -18.36
N ILE A 27 41.84 -20.45 -17.02
CA ILE A 27 42.76 -21.22 -16.17
C ILE A 27 41.98 -21.65 -14.92
N ALA A 28 42.08 -22.95 -14.62
CA ALA A 28 41.42 -23.65 -13.52
C ALA A 28 42.38 -23.85 -12.31
N PRO A 29 42.03 -24.60 -11.25
CA PRO A 29 42.19 -24.21 -9.84
C PRO A 29 43.48 -24.71 -9.17
N GLN A 30 43.82 -24.14 -8.01
CA GLN A 30 44.79 -24.74 -7.07
C GLN A 30 44.31 -24.68 -5.62
N GLU A 31 44.29 -25.85 -4.98
CA GLU A 31 44.42 -26.15 -3.55
C GLU A 31 45.29 -27.43 -3.46
N PRO A 32 45.83 -27.88 -2.30
CA PRO A 32 46.11 -27.22 -1.01
C PRO A 32 47.57 -27.49 -0.53
N THR A 33 48.03 -26.78 0.52
CA THR A 33 49.23 -27.18 1.28
C THR A 33 48.91 -27.35 2.76
N ILE A 34 49.19 -28.55 3.27
CA ILE A 34 49.03 -29.01 4.64
C ILE A 34 50.31 -28.72 5.45
N THR A 35 50.18 -28.52 6.77
CA THR A 35 51.03 -28.97 7.90
C THR A 35 51.27 -27.87 8.97
N PRO A 36 51.66 -28.19 10.21
CA PRO A 36 50.92 -28.97 11.20
C PRO A 36 50.76 -28.22 12.54
N SER A 37 49.89 -28.72 13.42
CA SER A 37 49.75 -28.27 14.82
C SER A 37 50.98 -28.60 15.67
N PRO A 38 51.16 -27.96 16.84
CA PRO A 38 51.15 -28.76 18.06
C PRO A 38 50.38 -28.14 19.24
N THR A 39 50.21 -28.99 20.24
CA THR A 39 49.14 -29.07 21.25
C THR A 39 49.50 -28.39 22.59
N GLU A 40 48.48 -27.79 23.24
CA GLU A 40 48.25 -27.63 24.71
C GLU A 40 49.13 -26.69 25.58
N PRO A 41 48.75 -26.33 26.85
CA PRO A 41 47.42 -26.18 27.49
C PRO A 41 47.27 -24.94 28.44
N ARG A 42 46.06 -24.76 29.02
CA ARG A 42 45.72 -24.16 30.35
C ARG A 42 45.46 -22.64 30.53
N ARG A 43 44.33 -22.41 31.24
CA ARG A 43 44.05 -21.40 32.30
C ARG A 43 43.61 -19.98 31.91
N GLY A 44 42.30 -19.76 32.08
CA GLY A 44 41.68 -18.60 32.76
C GLY A 44 42.25 -17.21 32.51
N HIS A 45 41.62 -16.45 31.63
CA HIS A 45 41.74 -14.99 31.60
C HIS A 45 40.36 -14.34 31.69
N SER A 46 40.23 -13.51 32.73
CA SER A 46 39.12 -12.66 33.09
C SER A 46 38.58 -11.86 31.90
N ALA A 47 37.26 -11.73 31.81
CA ALA A 47 36.63 -10.82 30.87
C ALA A 47 37.15 -9.38 31.06
N PRO A 48 37.40 -8.63 29.97
CA PRO A 48 37.95 -7.29 30.06
C PRO A 48 36.94 -6.33 30.71
N ARG A 49 37.39 -5.61 31.76
CA ARG A 49 36.69 -4.43 32.31
C ARG A 49 36.44 -3.44 31.17
N LYS A 50 35.19 -3.31 30.72
CA LYS A 50 34.80 -2.24 29.78
C LYS A 50 34.59 -0.94 30.55
N LYS A 51 35.19 0.12 29.97
CA LYS A 51 35.33 1.47 30.49
C LYS A 51 34.00 2.06 30.95
N VAL A 52 33.98 2.54 32.19
CA VAL A 52 32.99 3.48 32.70
C VAL A 52 33.24 4.80 31.99
N VAL A 53 32.34 5.22 31.10
CA VAL A 53 32.29 6.60 30.62
C VAL A 53 31.15 7.28 31.39
N ASN A 54 31.50 8.33 32.13
CA ASN A 54 30.58 9.21 32.89
C ASN A 54 29.78 8.57 34.03
N GLY A 55 30.33 7.56 34.73
CA GLY A 55 29.77 7.07 36.00
C GLY A 55 28.40 6.38 35.91
N ARG A 56 27.87 6.15 34.70
CA ARG A 56 26.58 5.49 34.49
C ARG A 56 26.81 4.04 34.09
N PRO A 57 26.24 3.05 34.82
CA PRO A 57 26.34 1.66 34.39
C PRO A 57 25.65 1.49 33.04
N GLN A 58 26.36 0.89 32.07
CA GLN A 58 25.81 0.54 30.76
C GLN A 58 25.90 -0.97 30.54
N GLY A 59 24.87 -1.53 29.93
CA GLY A 59 24.83 -2.94 29.59
C GLY A 59 23.43 -3.43 29.26
N LYS A 60 23.34 -4.59 28.61
CA LYS A 60 22.06 -5.22 28.23
C LYS A 60 21.12 -5.41 29.44
N LEU A 61 21.69 -5.67 30.62
CA LEU A 61 20.93 -5.79 31.87
C LEU A 61 20.40 -4.44 32.35
N TYR A 62 21.25 -3.41 32.40
CA TYR A 62 20.84 -2.05 32.78
C TYR A 62 19.74 -1.49 31.86
N ASN A 63 19.88 -1.65 30.54
CA ASN A 63 18.88 -1.20 29.58
C ASN A 63 17.56 -1.98 29.72
N ARG A 64 17.62 -3.28 30.02
CA ARG A 64 16.42 -4.11 30.23
C ARG A 64 15.67 -3.69 31.50
N VAL A 65 16.39 -3.41 32.58
CA VAL A 65 15.81 -2.96 33.86
C VAL A 65 15.22 -1.56 33.72
N LYS A 66 15.95 -0.62 33.10
CA LYS A 66 15.46 0.74 32.83
C LYS A 66 14.22 0.76 31.93
N ASN A 67 14.19 -0.08 30.90
CA ASN A 67 13.02 -0.22 30.03
C ASN A 67 11.84 -0.92 30.72
N GLY A 68 12.09 -1.70 31.78
CA GLY A 68 11.07 -2.32 32.62
C GLY A 68 10.35 -1.29 33.49
N PHE A 69 11.12 -0.44 34.19
CA PHE A 69 10.56 0.63 35.03
C PHE A 69 9.74 1.66 34.23
N ASN A 70 10.21 2.08 33.05
CA ASN A 70 9.44 2.98 32.18
C ASN A 70 8.13 2.37 31.63
N LYS A 71 8.00 1.04 31.66
CA LYS A 71 6.78 0.33 31.23
C LYS A 71 5.76 0.22 32.36
N GLU A 72 6.22 0.18 33.60
CA GLU A 72 5.36 0.19 34.79
C GLU A 72 4.85 1.60 35.09
N GLU A 73 5.69 2.65 34.97
CA GLU A 73 5.27 4.05 35.15
C GLU A 73 4.21 4.52 34.13
N LYS A 74 4.23 3.98 32.89
CA LYS A 74 3.19 4.26 31.88
C LYS A 74 1.87 3.53 32.14
N ASN A 75 1.88 2.48 32.95
CA ASN A 75 0.68 1.72 33.28
C ASN A 75 0.01 2.22 34.57
N SER A 76 0.69 3.06 35.36
CA SER A 76 0.19 3.60 36.63
C SER A 76 -0.37 5.04 36.53
N GLN A 77 -0.52 5.61 35.32
CA GLN A 77 -1.08 6.95 35.09
C GLN A 77 -2.33 6.95 34.19
N ILE A 78 -3.12 5.88 34.25
CA ILE A 78 -4.48 5.86 33.69
C ILE A 78 -5.42 5.77 34.89
N GLU A 79 -5.73 6.92 35.48
CA GLU A 79 -6.90 7.10 36.34
C GLU A 79 -7.95 7.89 35.57
N ASP A 80 -9.21 7.51 35.82
CA ASP A 80 -10.44 7.88 35.15
C ASP A 80 -10.60 9.39 34.85
N VAL A 81 -10.88 9.70 33.59
CA VAL A 81 -11.63 10.90 33.20
C VAL A 81 -12.78 10.46 32.33
N THR A 82 -13.92 10.22 32.97
CA THR A 82 -15.23 10.31 32.31
C THR A 82 -15.54 11.79 32.08
N CYS A 83 -15.71 12.21 30.82
CA CYS A 83 -16.31 13.49 30.49
C CYS A 83 -17.33 13.32 29.36
N ASP A 84 -18.60 13.37 29.77
CA ASP A 84 -19.76 13.96 29.11
C ASP A 84 -19.81 13.91 27.58
N ALA A 85 -20.49 12.88 27.10
CA ALA A 85 -21.20 12.90 25.84
C ALA A 85 -22.44 13.79 25.98
N GLU A 86 -22.39 15.02 25.44
CA GLU A 86 -23.54 15.71 24.84
C GLU A 86 -23.09 17.06 24.24
N GLN A 87 -23.61 17.36 23.04
CA GLN A 87 -23.53 18.61 22.28
C GLN A 87 -22.39 18.80 21.26
N ALA A 88 -22.63 18.24 20.07
CA ALA A 88 -22.35 18.91 18.80
C ALA A 88 -23.26 18.31 17.71
N VAL A 89 -24.56 18.62 17.77
CA VAL A 89 -25.51 18.40 16.67
C VAL A 89 -25.48 19.65 15.81
N GLU A 90 -24.74 19.60 14.70
CA GLU A 90 -24.81 20.68 13.70
C GLU A 90 -24.89 20.10 12.28
N ALA A 91 -26.06 20.36 11.67
CA ALA A 91 -26.42 20.28 10.26
C ALA A 91 -26.37 18.89 9.56
N LEU A 92 -27.27 17.98 9.96
CA LEU A 92 -27.77 16.96 9.05
C LEU A 92 -28.80 17.59 8.10
N ILE A 93 -28.41 17.85 6.86
CA ILE A 93 -29.35 17.96 5.75
C ILE A 93 -30.07 16.60 5.66
N PRO A 94 -31.42 16.53 5.68
CA PRO A 94 -32.10 15.26 5.52
C PRO A 94 -31.89 14.79 4.08
N ILE A 95 -30.92 13.89 3.89
CA ILE A 95 -30.90 13.03 2.72
C ILE A 95 -32.18 12.21 2.84
N VAL A 96 -33.17 12.51 2.00
CA VAL A 96 -34.35 11.67 1.82
C VAL A 96 -33.83 10.30 1.39
N GLN A 97 -33.69 9.38 2.35
CA GLN A 97 -33.53 7.97 2.06
C GLN A 97 -34.87 7.53 1.47
N MET A 98 -35.00 7.58 0.15
CA MET A 98 -36.01 6.79 -0.53
C MET A 98 -35.68 5.33 -0.22
N GLU A 99 -36.35 4.76 0.76
CA GLU A 99 -36.36 3.32 0.97
C GLU A 99 -36.92 2.68 -0.30
N THR A 100 -36.01 2.25 -1.16
CA THR A 100 -36.37 1.52 -2.38
C THR A 100 -36.92 0.17 -1.94
N ASP A 101 -38.10 -0.20 -2.44
CA ASP A 101 -38.75 -1.47 -2.13
C ASP A 101 -37.74 -2.62 -2.25
N PRO A 102 -37.55 -3.46 -1.21
CA PRO A 102 -36.64 -4.60 -1.25
C PRO A 102 -36.80 -5.49 -2.49
N VAL A 103 -38.03 -5.61 -3.00
CA VAL A 103 -38.33 -6.37 -4.23
C VAL A 103 -37.76 -5.67 -5.46
N GLU A 104 -37.88 -4.36 -5.56
CA GLU A 104 -37.34 -3.55 -6.65
C GLU A 104 -35.81 -3.54 -6.64
N MET A 105 -35.21 -3.38 -5.44
CA MET A 105 -33.76 -3.43 -5.26
C MET A 105 -33.16 -4.77 -5.73
N SER A 106 -33.84 -5.88 -5.42
CA SER A 106 -33.45 -7.23 -5.88
C SER A 106 -33.51 -7.35 -7.41
N LYS A 107 -34.56 -6.81 -8.05
CA LYS A 107 -34.67 -6.79 -9.53
C LYS A 107 -33.53 -6.01 -10.17
N LEU A 108 -33.18 -4.84 -9.63
CA LEU A 108 -32.08 -4.01 -10.13
C LEU A 108 -30.72 -4.70 -9.96
N HIS A 109 -30.49 -5.37 -8.82
CA HIS A 109 -29.29 -6.15 -8.60
C HIS A 109 -29.14 -7.29 -9.61
N ILE A 110 -30.19 -8.10 -9.80
CA ILE A 110 -30.21 -9.17 -10.82
C ILE A 110 -29.94 -8.58 -12.21
N TRP A 111 -30.55 -7.45 -12.54
CA TRP A 111 -30.32 -6.79 -13.82
C TRP A 111 -28.83 -6.42 -14.00
N LEU A 112 -28.22 -5.76 -13.01
CA LEU A 112 -26.81 -5.35 -13.02
C LEU A 112 -25.84 -6.55 -13.06
N LYS A 113 -26.25 -7.71 -12.54
CA LYS A 113 -25.46 -8.95 -12.60
C LYS A 113 -25.34 -9.50 -14.04
N HIS A 114 -26.36 -9.29 -14.86
CA HIS A 114 -26.44 -9.89 -16.19
C HIS A 114 -26.24 -8.90 -17.35
N HIS A 115 -26.39 -7.59 -17.12
CA HIS A 115 -26.33 -6.58 -18.17
C HIS A 115 -25.11 -5.67 -18.03
N LYS A 116 -24.42 -5.41 -19.16
CA LYS A 116 -23.24 -4.53 -19.23
C LYS A 116 -23.50 -3.17 -19.89
N GLY A 117 -24.73 -2.93 -20.34
CA GLY A 117 -25.12 -1.69 -20.99
C GLY A 117 -26.62 -1.62 -21.27
N PRO A 118 -27.12 -0.45 -21.73
CA PRO A 118 -26.38 0.79 -21.98
C PRO A 118 -25.82 1.41 -20.69
N TRP A 119 -24.65 2.06 -20.76
CA TRP A 119 -23.89 2.46 -19.56
C TRP A 119 -24.61 3.50 -18.70
N GLU A 120 -25.38 4.40 -19.31
CA GLU A 120 -26.21 5.35 -18.55
C GLU A 120 -27.23 4.63 -17.66
N LYS A 121 -27.87 3.56 -18.18
CA LYS A 121 -28.79 2.74 -17.39
C LYS A 121 -28.06 1.93 -16.32
N VAL A 122 -26.83 1.49 -16.60
CA VAL A 122 -25.96 0.87 -15.60
C VAL A 122 -25.72 1.85 -14.46
N LYS A 123 -25.29 3.09 -14.72
CA LYS A 123 -25.05 4.11 -13.68
C LYS A 123 -26.31 4.43 -12.86
N GLU A 124 -27.46 4.56 -13.52
CA GLU A 124 -28.75 4.81 -12.86
C GLU A 124 -29.11 3.68 -11.89
N ASN A 125 -29.11 2.43 -12.39
CA ASN A 125 -29.41 1.26 -11.56
C ASN A 125 -28.34 1.07 -10.47
N TRP A 126 -27.07 1.33 -10.79
CA TRP A 126 -25.96 1.23 -9.86
C TRP A 126 -26.11 2.20 -8.69
N ALA A 127 -26.51 3.44 -8.96
CA ALA A 127 -26.80 4.42 -7.93
C ALA A 127 -27.93 3.93 -7.01
N GLN A 128 -29.01 3.38 -7.56
CA GLN A 128 -30.14 2.89 -6.77
C GLN A 128 -29.76 1.69 -5.87
N THR A 129 -28.85 0.82 -6.32
CA THR A 129 -28.41 -0.35 -5.52
C THR A 129 -27.23 -0.07 -4.59
N HIS A 130 -26.89 1.20 -4.33
CA HIS A 130 -25.76 1.60 -3.49
C HIS A 130 -25.76 0.93 -2.12
N GLU A 131 -26.89 0.97 -1.40
CA GLU A 131 -27.00 0.44 -0.04
C GLU A 131 -26.79 -1.08 0.02
N LEU A 132 -27.39 -1.82 -0.92
CA LEU A 132 -27.19 -3.27 -1.05
C LEU A 132 -25.72 -3.60 -1.34
N ARG A 133 -25.12 -2.88 -2.28
CA ARG A 133 -23.72 -3.10 -2.64
C ARG A 133 -22.78 -2.77 -1.49
N ARG A 134 -22.99 -1.67 -0.78
CA ARG A 134 -22.18 -1.29 0.40
C ARG A 134 -22.21 -2.38 1.46
N ARG A 135 -23.39 -2.95 1.72
CA ARG A 135 -23.56 -4.11 2.60
C ARG A 135 -22.77 -5.31 2.11
N HIS A 136 -22.93 -5.71 0.84
CA HIS A 136 -22.19 -6.83 0.26
C HIS A 136 -20.67 -6.64 0.35
N VAL A 137 -20.15 -5.44 0.05
CA VAL A 137 -18.72 -5.12 0.15
C VAL A 137 -18.19 -5.24 1.58
N THR A 138 -19.04 -5.00 2.58
CA THR A 138 -18.66 -5.05 4.00
C THR A 138 -18.74 -6.48 4.55
N GLU A 139 -19.75 -7.24 4.14
CA GLU A 139 -20.09 -8.54 4.72
C GLU A 139 -19.51 -9.74 3.96
N MET A 140 -19.25 -9.61 2.66
CA MET A 140 -18.77 -10.69 1.81
C MET A 140 -17.25 -10.65 1.61
N ASP A 141 -16.67 -11.78 1.25
CA ASP A 141 -15.30 -11.80 0.74
C ASP A 141 -15.20 -11.11 -0.64
N SER A 142 -14.00 -10.66 -0.99
CA SER A 142 -13.78 -9.90 -2.23
C SER A 142 -14.12 -10.69 -3.49
N GLU A 143 -13.93 -12.01 -3.50
CA GLU A 143 -14.23 -12.84 -4.68
C GLU A 143 -15.74 -12.92 -4.92
N MET A 144 -16.52 -13.10 -3.85
CA MET A 144 -17.99 -13.07 -3.88
C MET A 144 -18.52 -11.70 -4.30
N VAL A 145 -17.93 -10.60 -3.82
CA VAL A 145 -18.31 -9.25 -4.28
C VAL A 145 -18.16 -9.12 -5.80
N TYR A 146 -17.07 -9.62 -6.36
CA TYR A 146 -16.83 -9.58 -7.81
C TYR A 146 -17.71 -10.54 -8.62
N LEU A 147 -18.28 -11.57 -7.99
CA LEU A 147 -19.28 -12.46 -8.59
C LEU A 147 -20.68 -11.82 -8.56
N GLU A 148 -21.02 -11.14 -7.46
CA GLU A 148 -22.31 -10.45 -7.31
C GLU A 148 -22.39 -9.12 -8.06
N TRP A 149 -21.26 -8.44 -8.25
CA TRP A 149 -21.14 -7.16 -8.95
C TRP A 149 -20.09 -7.24 -10.08
N PRO A 150 -20.34 -8.03 -11.13
CA PRO A 150 -19.35 -8.28 -12.19
C PRO A 150 -18.93 -7.02 -12.97
N LEU A 151 -19.75 -5.97 -12.93
CA LEU A 151 -19.45 -4.66 -13.51
C LEU A 151 -18.20 -4.00 -12.91
N LEU A 152 -17.77 -4.39 -11.71
CA LEU A 152 -16.51 -3.93 -11.13
C LEU A 152 -15.26 -4.41 -11.90
N LYS A 153 -15.41 -5.40 -12.79
CA LYS A 153 -14.35 -5.85 -13.71
C LYS A 153 -14.39 -5.12 -15.06
N HIS A 154 -15.39 -4.27 -15.28
CA HIS A 154 -15.55 -3.54 -16.53
C HIS A 154 -14.52 -2.41 -16.64
N SER A 155 -14.09 -2.05 -17.85
CA SER A 155 -13.14 -0.95 -18.06
C SER A 155 -13.65 0.41 -17.57
N MET A 156 -14.97 0.60 -17.60
CA MET A 156 -15.64 1.81 -17.11
C MET A 156 -16.01 1.73 -15.61
N ALA A 157 -15.63 0.66 -14.90
CA ALA A 157 -15.88 0.54 -13.46
C ALA A 157 -15.43 1.74 -12.61
N PRO A 158 -14.36 2.50 -12.95
CA PRO A 158 -14.01 3.71 -12.19
C PRO A 158 -15.18 4.69 -12.01
N SER A 159 -16.02 4.91 -13.03
CA SER A 159 -17.19 5.80 -12.90
C SER A 159 -18.24 5.27 -11.91
N LEU A 160 -18.28 3.95 -11.70
CA LEU A 160 -19.17 3.32 -10.71
C LEU A 160 -18.65 3.52 -9.29
N ILE A 161 -17.33 3.49 -9.11
CA ILE A 161 -16.67 3.79 -7.83
C ILE A 161 -16.85 5.27 -7.48
N GLU A 162 -16.74 6.17 -8.45
CA GLU A 162 -17.02 7.61 -8.27
C GLU A 162 -18.45 7.85 -7.77
N ILE A 163 -19.46 7.16 -8.35
CA ILE A 163 -20.85 7.25 -7.88
C ILE A 163 -20.97 6.81 -6.42
N ASP A 164 -20.32 5.72 -6.03
CA ASP A 164 -20.34 5.24 -4.65
C ASP A 164 -19.61 6.19 -3.69
N PHE A 165 -18.47 6.71 -4.13
CA PHE A 165 -17.69 7.66 -3.35
C PHE A 165 -18.47 8.96 -3.10
N ALA A 166 -19.10 9.52 -4.13
CA ALA A 166 -19.95 10.70 -4.02
C ALA A 166 -21.13 10.50 -3.06
N LYS A 167 -21.71 9.29 -3.04
CA LYS A 167 -22.78 8.93 -2.10
C LYS A 167 -22.30 8.80 -0.66
N MET A 168 -21.13 8.21 -0.46
CA MET A 168 -20.56 8.00 0.87
C MET A 168 -19.98 9.30 1.46
N TYR A 169 -19.41 10.15 0.62
CA TYR A 169 -18.71 11.36 1.02
C TYR A 169 -19.08 12.53 0.10
N PRO A 170 -20.31 13.08 0.22
CA PRO A 170 -20.77 14.16 -0.64
C PRO A 170 -19.86 15.39 -0.58
N GLY A 171 -19.50 15.95 -1.74
CA GLY A 171 -18.65 17.15 -1.83
C GLY A 171 -17.16 16.90 -1.62
N LYS A 172 -16.74 15.62 -1.60
CA LYS A 172 -15.34 15.23 -1.43
C LYS A 172 -14.67 14.73 -2.71
N GLU A 173 -15.40 14.62 -3.81
CA GLU A 173 -15.01 13.98 -5.07
C GLU A 173 -13.74 14.62 -5.66
N GLU A 174 -13.69 15.94 -5.67
CA GLU A 174 -12.60 16.72 -6.28
C GLU A 174 -11.58 17.23 -5.24
N GLN A 175 -11.71 16.87 -3.96
CA GLN A 175 -10.89 17.47 -2.90
C GLN A 175 -9.40 17.17 -3.05
N LEU A 176 -9.05 15.96 -3.48
CA LEU A 176 -7.64 15.64 -3.71
C LEU A 176 -7.04 16.52 -4.79
N LEU A 177 -7.70 16.65 -5.95
CA LEU A 177 -7.23 17.47 -7.05
C LEU A 177 -7.20 18.96 -6.67
N GLY A 178 -8.25 19.46 -6.01
CA GLY A 178 -8.34 20.86 -5.57
C GLY A 178 -7.31 21.25 -4.52
N LYS A 179 -6.89 20.31 -3.66
CA LYS A 179 -5.87 20.55 -2.62
C LYS A 179 -4.45 20.18 -3.05
N TRP A 180 -4.29 19.42 -4.14
CA TRP A 180 -2.99 18.84 -4.54
C TRP A 180 -1.90 19.89 -4.72
N GLU A 181 -2.18 20.94 -5.52
CA GLU A 181 -1.21 22.00 -5.84
C GLU A 181 -0.71 22.75 -4.60
N LEU A 182 -1.57 22.93 -3.60
CA LEU A 182 -1.22 23.60 -2.34
C LEU A 182 -0.50 22.66 -1.36
N ALA A 183 -0.81 21.36 -1.44
CA ALA A 183 -0.24 20.34 -0.58
C ALA A 183 1.19 19.95 -0.97
N VAL A 184 1.46 19.82 -2.26
CA VAL A 184 2.72 19.30 -2.80
C VAL A 184 3.95 20.04 -2.26
N PRO A 185 4.03 21.39 -2.31
CA PRO A 185 5.19 22.11 -1.79
C PRO A 185 5.47 21.83 -0.30
N LYS A 186 4.41 21.70 0.50
CA LYS A 186 4.53 21.41 1.93
C LYS A 186 4.99 19.98 2.20
N ILE A 187 4.45 19.03 1.45
CA ILE A 187 4.88 17.62 1.51
C ILE A 187 6.34 17.52 1.11
N LEU A 188 6.75 18.18 0.03
CA LEU A 188 8.14 18.22 -0.42
C LEU A 188 9.08 18.80 0.63
N GLY A 189 8.73 19.91 1.27
CA GLY A 189 9.55 20.50 2.34
C GLY A 189 9.80 19.52 3.50
N VAL A 190 8.80 18.70 3.86
CA VAL A 190 8.98 17.64 4.86
C VAL A 190 9.85 16.49 4.32
N LEU A 191 9.61 16.05 3.07
CA LEU A 191 10.39 14.97 2.46
C LEU A 191 11.86 15.34 2.31
N GLU A 192 12.19 16.55 1.86
CA GLU A 192 13.56 17.04 1.72
C GLU A 192 14.31 17.13 3.07
N THR A 193 13.57 17.38 4.15
CA THR A 193 14.14 17.40 5.51
C THR A 193 14.42 15.98 6.02
N ASP A 194 13.52 15.05 5.75
CA ASP A 194 13.56 13.70 6.35
C ASP A 194 14.30 12.66 5.52
N LEU A 195 14.35 12.87 4.20
CA LEU A 195 14.89 11.93 3.24
C LEU A 195 16.12 12.56 2.56
N LYS A 196 17.16 11.76 2.37
CA LYS A 196 18.42 12.22 1.77
C LYS A 196 18.38 12.28 0.24
N ASP A 197 17.36 11.69 -0.38
CA ASP A 197 17.20 11.64 -1.83
C ASP A 197 16.49 12.92 -2.31
N GLN A 198 16.99 13.56 -3.36
CA GLN A 198 16.60 14.92 -3.77
C GLN A 198 15.84 14.99 -5.10
N ASN A 199 15.40 13.87 -5.68
CA ASN A 199 14.68 13.91 -6.95
C ASN A 199 13.25 13.37 -6.82
N TYR A 200 12.29 14.29 -6.61
CA TYR A 200 10.86 14.03 -6.51
C TYR A 200 10.07 14.67 -7.67
N GLU A 201 10.67 14.78 -8.86
CA GLU A 201 10.12 15.53 -10.02
C GLU A 201 8.76 15.03 -10.56
N ILE A 202 8.23 13.90 -10.08
CA ILE A 202 6.96 13.34 -10.57
C ILE A 202 6.01 13.10 -9.38
N ASN A 203 4.72 13.44 -9.52
CA ASN A 203 3.69 13.23 -8.49
C ASN A 203 3.67 11.78 -7.93
N SER A 204 3.95 10.79 -8.78
CA SER A 204 4.07 9.39 -8.37
C SER A 204 5.26 9.16 -7.42
N TRP A 205 6.35 9.90 -7.57
CA TRP A 205 7.51 9.84 -6.66
C TRP A 205 7.18 10.43 -5.30
N ILE A 206 6.40 11.52 -5.23
CA ILE A 206 5.98 12.11 -3.94
C ILE A 206 5.22 11.09 -3.11
N ILE A 207 4.21 10.44 -3.71
CA ILE A 207 3.43 9.39 -3.04
C ILE A 207 4.32 8.21 -2.63
N ARG A 208 5.27 7.80 -3.48
CA ARG A 208 6.23 6.72 -3.17
C ARG A 208 7.18 7.11 -2.03
N ALA A 209 7.59 8.37 -1.96
CA ALA A 209 8.50 8.90 -0.96
C ALA A 209 7.86 8.96 0.43
N LEU A 210 6.53 9.13 0.50
CA LEU A 210 5.79 9.07 1.78
C LEU A 210 6.04 7.76 2.53
N HIS A 211 6.32 6.64 1.84
CA HIS A 211 6.64 5.37 2.50
C HIS A 211 7.97 5.40 3.29
N GLY A 212 8.86 6.36 3.01
CA GLY A 212 10.08 6.60 3.79
C GLY A 212 9.79 7.21 5.16
N ILE A 213 8.71 7.98 5.28
CA ILE A 213 8.26 8.58 6.55
C ILE A 213 7.22 7.67 7.22
N LEU A 214 6.19 7.28 6.47
CA LEU A 214 5.09 6.43 6.92
C LEU A 214 5.46 4.95 6.76
N LEU A 215 6.37 4.52 7.62
CA LEU A 215 6.92 3.17 7.57
C LEU A 215 5.83 2.09 7.71
N PRO A 216 5.89 1.02 6.90
CA PRO A 216 4.92 -0.08 6.95
C PRO A 216 4.82 -0.69 8.34
N SER A 217 3.59 -0.95 8.79
CA SER A 217 3.35 -1.61 10.07
C SER A 217 3.71 -3.09 10.00
N HIS A 218 4.08 -3.66 11.14
CA HIS A 218 4.20 -5.12 11.28
C HIS A 218 2.83 -5.76 11.10
N ILE A 219 2.73 -6.70 10.17
CA ILE A 219 1.47 -7.38 9.87
C ILE A 219 1.45 -8.73 10.61
N PRO A 220 0.42 -9.01 11.43
CA PRO A 220 0.26 -10.34 12.01
C PRO A 220 0.00 -11.35 10.89
N VAL A 221 0.81 -12.42 10.85
CA VAL A 221 0.60 -13.54 9.92
C VAL A 221 0.19 -14.78 10.72
N HIS A 222 -0.59 -15.65 10.08
CA HIS A 222 -0.95 -16.94 10.64
C HIS A 222 0.31 -17.69 11.13
N ASN A 223 0.25 -18.27 12.33
CA ASN A 223 1.37 -18.84 13.10
C ASN A 223 2.18 -17.88 13.99
N LYS A 224 1.61 -16.75 14.42
CA LYS A 224 2.19 -15.79 15.41
C LYS A 224 3.51 -15.13 14.98
N LYS A 225 4.02 -15.41 13.79
CA LYS A 225 5.15 -14.68 13.20
C LYS A 225 4.64 -13.36 12.63
N ARG A 226 5.32 -12.26 12.94
CA ARG A 226 5.02 -10.95 12.36
C ARG A 226 5.76 -10.83 11.04
N PHE A 227 5.03 -10.58 9.96
CA PHE A 227 5.65 -10.13 8.72
C PHE A 227 5.99 -8.65 8.88
N LYS A 228 7.22 -8.28 8.55
CA LYS A 228 7.67 -6.89 8.53
C LYS A 228 7.83 -6.47 7.07
N PRO A 229 6.84 -5.80 6.47
CA PRO A 229 6.97 -5.33 5.10
C PRO A 229 8.13 -4.33 5.00
N THR A 230 8.86 -4.42 3.91
CA THR A 230 9.83 -3.39 3.52
C THR A 230 9.12 -2.19 2.90
N ILE A 231 9.81 -1.06 2.80
CA ILE A 231 9.34 0.12 2.05
C ILE A 231 9.00 -0.28 0.61
N ALA A 232 9.85 -1.09 -0.02
CA ALA A 232 9.63 -1.58 -1.39
C ALA A 232 8.36 -2.45 -1.51
N ASP A 233 8.08 -3.31 -0.52
CA ASP A 233 6.84 -4.10 -0.52
C ASP A 233 5.62 -3.18 -0.48
N SER A 234 5.67 -2.15 0.36
CA SER A 234 4.59 -1.17 0.51
C SER A 234 4.36 -0.33 -0.73
N GLN A 235 5.44 0.15 -1.36
CA GLN A 235 5.38 0.88 -2.63
C GLN A 235 4.75 0.04 -3.73
N LYS A 236 5.19 -1.23 -3.90
CA LYS A 236 4.68 -2.13 -4.95
C LYS A 236 3.19 -2.47 -4.79
N THR A 237 2.67 -2.45 -3.57
CA THR A 237 1.25 -2.70 -3.31
C THR A 237 0.36 -1.48 -3.56
N LEU A 238 0.95 -0.28 -3.54
CA LEU A 238 0.23 0.97 -3.83
C LEU A 238 0.34 1.34 -5.31
N HIS A 239 1.53 1.21 -5.89
CA HIS A 239 1.86 1.63 -7.23
C HIS A 239 2.64 0.53 -7.96
N LEU A 240 2.06 0.04 -9.04
CA LEU A 240 2.70 -0.94 -9.91
C LEU A 240 3.35 -0.25 -11.11
N GLU A 241 4.66 -0.11 -11.07
CA GLU A 241 5.44 0.41 -12.18
C GLU A 241 5.76 -0.71 -13.17
N LEU A 242 5.40 -0.51 -14.44
CA LEU A 242 5.65 -1.46 -15.51
C LEU A 242 6.63 -0.87 -16.52
N LYS A 243 7.66 -1.65 -16.86
CA LYS A 243 8.58 -1.29 -17.96
C LYS A 243 7.92 -1.51 -19.32
N ASN A 244 7.10 -2.56 -19.42
CA ASN A 244 6.34 -2.91 -20.61
C ASN A 244 4.96 -3.45 -20.19
N MET A 245 3.94 -3.18 -20.99
CA MET A 245 2.60 -3.74 -20.83
C MET A 245 2.57 -5.27 -20.86
N ALA A 246 3.54 -5.90 -21.52
CA ALA A 246 3.69 -7.36 -21.53
C ALA A 246 3.85 -7.95 -20.11
N ASP A 247 4.48 -7.21 -19.20
CA ASP A 247 4.78 -7.69 -17.85
C ASP A 247 3.57 -7.56 -16.89
N LEU A 248 2.49 -6.88 -17.30
CA LEU A 248 1.35 -6.57 -16.42
C LEU A 248 0.77 -7.83 -15.78
N LYS A 249 0.52 -8.86 -16.60
CA LYS A 249 -0.12 -10.09 -16.13
C LYS A 249 0.76 -10.80 -15.09
N ASP A 250 2.04 -10.97 -15.39
CA ASP A 250 2.99 -11.65 -14.53
C ASP A 250 3.20 -10.88 -13.22
N GLN A 251 3.28 -9.56 -13.27
CA GLN A 251 3.42 -8.72 -12.08
C GLN A 251 2.18 -8.80 -11.17
N VAL A 252 0.97 -8.71 -11.74
CA VAL A 252 -0.27 -8.85 -10.98
C VAL A 252 -0.38 -10.25 -10.35
N GLU A 253 0.01 -11.29 -11.08
CA GLU A 253 -0.04 -12.67 -10.59
C GLU A 253 0.98 -12.90 -9.46
N ASN A 254 2.18 -12.31 -9.56
CA ASN A 254 3.18 -12.31 -8.49
C ASN A 254 2.68 -11.62 -7.22
N ILE A 255 2.01 -10.46 -7.34
CA ILE A 255 1.42 -9.75 -6.21
C ILE A 255 0.33 -10.60 -5.53
N LYS A 256 -0.55 -11.21 -6.32
CA LYS A 256 -1.60 -12.12 -5.81
C LYS A 256 -0.99 -13.31 -5.09
N LYS A 257 -0.01 -13.97 -5.70
CA LYS A 257 0.70 -15.12 -5.11
C LYS A 257 1.33 -14.75 -3.77
N PHE A 258 2.02 -13.61 -3.71
CA PHE A 258 2.61 -13.10 -2.48
C PHE A 258 1.56 -12.87 -1.38
N ALA A 259 0.41 -12.26 -1.71
CA ALA A 259 -0.67 -12.02 -0.76
C ALA A 259 -1.27 -13.34 -0.22
N VAL A 260 -1.48 -14.33 -1.10
CA VAL A 260 -1.99 -15.67 -0.73
C VAL A 260 -1.00 -16.42 0.15
N GLU A 261 0.29 -16.47 -0.24
CA GLU A 261 1.35 -17.13 0.54
C GLU A 261 1.48 -16.57 1.95
N LYS A 262 1.34 -15.24 2.07
CA LYS A 262 1.42 -14.55 3.36
C LYS A 262 0.07 -14.46 4.09
N ARG A 263 -1.01 -14.97 3.51
CA ARG A 263 -2.40 -14.89 4.03
C ARG A 263 -2.77 -13.46 4.44
N LEU A 264 -2.43 -12.48 3.60
CA LEU A 264 -2.64 -11.07 3.88
C LEU A 264 -3.98 -10.63 3.30
N LYS A 265 -4.74 -9.82 4.06
CA LYS A 265 -5.88 -9.06 3.52
C LYS A 265 -5.34 -7.88 2.71
N TYR A 266 -5.17 -8.06 1.41
CA TYR A 266 -4.55 -7.08 0.51
C TYR A 266 -5.20 -5.68 0.62
N PRO A 267 -4.43 -4.55 0.60
CA PRO A 267 -2.99 -4.39 0.80
C PRO A 267 -2.67 -3.73 2.17
N PRO A 268 -2.32 -4.48 3.24
CA PRO A 268 -2.06 -3.88 4.55
C PRO A 268 -0.72 -3.13 4.61
N GLN A 269 0.16 -3.33 3.63
CA GLN A 269 1.53 -2.79 3.65
C GLN A 269 1.55 -1.27 3.45
N CYS A 270 0.64 -0.73 2.64
CA CYS A 270 0.55 0.70 2.31
C CYS A 270 -0.53 1.45 3.09
N ILE A 271 -1.12 0.82 4.11
CA ILE A 271 -2.29 1.36 4.82
C ILE A 271 -2.06 2.75 5.42
N LYS A 272 -0.86 3.04 5.93
CA LYS A 272 -0.56 4.36 6.50
C LYS A 272 -0.54 5.46 5.44
N VAL A 273 0.01 5.18 4.27
CA VAL A 273 -0.01 6.14 3.15
C VAL A 273 -1.46 6.36 2.70
N TRP A 274 -2.27 5.31 2.62
CA TRP A 274 -3.71 5.45 2.36
C TRP A 274 -4.43 6.30 3.41
N ARG A 275 -4.19 6.05 4.70
CA ARG A 275 -4.77 6.85 5.80
C ARG A 275 -4.34 8.30 5.74
N PHE A 276 -3.08 8.56 5.39
CA PHE A 276 -2.59 9.92 5.15
C PHE A 276 -3.37 10.61 4.04
N LEU A 277 -3.53 9.96 2.86
CA LEU A 277 -4.27 10.54 1.75
C LEU A 277 -5.73 10.80 2.13
N GLN A 278 -6.36 9.82 2.77
CA GLN A 278 -7.72 9.88 3.25
C GLN A 278 -7.96 11.03 4.24
N TYR A 279 -7.09 11.19 5.23
CA TYR A 279 -7.26 12.22 6.24
C TYR A 279 -6.88 13.59 5.70
N TYR A 280 -5.72 13.70 5.04
CA TYR A 280 -5.17 14.98 4.63
C TYR A 280 -5.94 15.62 3.48
N PHE A 281 -6.26 14.85 2.44
CA PHE A 281 -6.96 15.39 1.28
C PHE A 281 -8.48 15.37 1.45
N TYR A 282 -9.02 14.28 2.00
CA TYR A 282 -10.47 14.08 2.06
C TYR A 282 -11.07 14.33 3.44
N GLU A 283 -10.29 14.57 4.50
CA GLU A 283 -10.83 14.80 5.85
C GLU A 283 -11.78 13.66 6.30
N ILE A 284 -11.52 12.42 5.86
CA ILE A 284 -12.29 11.25 6.29
C ILE A 284 -11.58 10.63 7.49
N LYS A 285 -12.28 10.56 8.62
CA LYS A 285 -11.76 10.07 9.90
C LYS A 285 -12.32 8.69 10.19
N ASP A 286 -11.56 7.64 9.87
CA ASP A 286 -11.94 6.25 10.18
C ASP A 286 -11.15 5.69 11.38
N GLU A 287 -9.81 5.75 11.31
CA GLU A 287 -8.94 5.19 12.34
C GLU A 287 -7.66 6.03 12.47
N GLU A 288 -7.43 6.56 13.66
CA GLU A 288 -6.28 7.42 13.94
C GLU A 288 -4.98 6.60 14.00
N ASP A 289 -4.04 6.90 13.11
CA ASP A 289 -2.67 6.39 13.18
C ASP A 289 -1.75 7.53 13.64
N PRO A 290 -1.09 7.42 14.82
CA PRO A 290 -0.27 8.51 15.37
C PRO A 290 0.84 8.98 14.43
N ALA A 291 1.41 8.10 13.60
CA ALA A 291 2.44 8.49 12.64
C ALA A 291 1.84 9.35 11.51
N THR A 292 0.66 8.97 11.03
CA THR A 292 -0.12 9.75 10.05
C THR A 292 -0.47 11.13 10.60
N LEU A 293 -1.00 11.20 11.83
CA LEU A 293 -1.35 12.48 12.47
C LEU A 293 -0.12 13.37 12.71
N ALA A 294 1.00 12.78 13.14
CA ALA A 294 2.25 13.51 13.32
C ALA A 294 2.78 14.09 12.00
N LEU A 295 2.68 13.35 10.89
CA LEU A 295 3.06 13.85 9.58
C LEU A 295 2.14 15.01 9.14
N ILE A 296 0.83 14.86 9.32
CA ILE A 296 -0.15 15.90 8.97
C ILE A 296 0.12 17.18 9.76
N ALA A 297 0.37 17.07 11.06
CA ALA A 297 0.74 18.20 11.90
C ALA A 297 1.99 18.91 11.34
N ARG A 298 3.05 18.16 11.02
CA ARG A 298 4.29 18.73 10.47
C ARG A 298 4.08 19.42 9.12
N ILE A 299 3.27 18.85 8.24
CA ILE A 299 2.93 19.46 6.94
C ILE A 299 2.15 20.76 7.15
N ASN A 300 1.28 20.85 8.15
CA ASN A 300 0.48 22.04 8.41
C ASN A 300 1.24 23.18 9.09
N PHE A 301 2.32 22.86 9.84
CA PHE A 301 3.17 23.85 10.51
C PHE A 301 4.31 24.40 9.64
N ASN A 302 4.57 23.76 8.49
CA ASN A 302 5.49 24.23 7.45
C ASN A 302 4.74 24.97 6.33
#